data_AF-A0A2N5AHL1-F1
#
_entry.id   AF-A0A2N5AHL1-F1
#
_cell.length_a   1.000
_cell.length_b   1.000
_cell.length_c   1.000
_cell.angle_alpha   90.00
_cell.angle_beta   90.00
_cell.angle_gamma   90.00
#
_symmetry.space_group_name_H-M   'P 1'
#
loop_
_entity.id
_entity.type
_entity.pdbx_description
1 polymer ?
#
loop_
_entity_poly.entity_id
_entity_poly.type
_entity_poly.pdbx_seq_one_letter_code
_entity_poly.pdbx_strand_id
1 'polypeptide(L)' 'MGTHYQHLSAEERATIMILLQQGCSARGIARTLQRSPSTITREIRRALQWPQRTAFVPAGSRTYDALAAGAR' A
#
# COMPACT_ATOMS: atom_id res chain seq x y z
N MET A 1 11.64 6.58 -26.16
CA MET A 1 11.59 7.35 -24.90
C MET A 1 11.12 6.41 -23.79
N GLY A 2 12.06 5.79 -23.08
CA GLY A 2 11.73 4.78 -22.06
C GLY A 2 11.11 5.45 -20.84
N THR A 3 9.89 5.06 -20.47
CA THR A 3 9.30 5.42 -19.18
C THR A 3 10.10 4.70 -18.09
N HIS A 4 11.04 5.39 -17.46
CA HIS A 4 11.73 4.87 -16.29
C HIS A 4 10.68 4.64 -15.19
N TYR A 5 10.33 3.38 -14.99
CA TYR A 5 9.40 2.99 -13.94
C TYR A 5 10.09 3.19 -12.59
N GLN A 6 9.80 4.33 -11.97
CA GLN A 6 10.37 4.67 -10.67
C GLN A 6 9.42 4.17 -9.59
N HIS A 7 9.80 3.03 -8.99
CA HIS A 7 9.09 2.46 -7.87
C HIS A 7 9.12 3.44 -6.69
N LEU A 8 8.03 3.44 -5.91
CA LEU A 8 8.05 4.07 -4.61
C LEU A 8 8.93 3.26 -3.66
N SER A 9 9.84 3.94 -2.98
CA SER A 9 10.62 3.33 -1.89
C SER A 9 9.71 2.99 -0.72
N ALA A 10 10.16 2.07 0.14
CA ALA A 10 9.43 1.75 1.38
C ALA A 10 9.23 2.99 2.26
N GLU A 11 10.20 3.90 2.30
CA GLU A 11 10.15 5.16 3.03
C GLU A 11 9.09 6.12 2.46
N GLU A 12 9.01 6.25 1.13
CA GLU A 12 7.98 7.06 0.48
C GLU A 12 6.58 6.52 0.83
N ARG A 13 6.40 5.20 0.80
CA ARG A 13 5.12 4.56 1.17
C ARG A 13 4.77 4.77 2.64
N ALA A 14 5.74 4.66 3.55
CA ALA A 14 5.53 4.93 4.97
C ALA A 14 5.14 6.41 5.20
N THR A 15 5.83 7.33 4.51
CA THR A 15 5.54 8.76 4.58
C THR A 15 4.14 9.09 4.08
N ILE A 16 3.69 8.45 2.99
CA ILE A 16 2.30 8.58 2.49
C ILE A 16 1.31 8.16 3.59
N MET A 17 1.53 7.02 4.24
CA MET A 17 0.63 6.52 5.30
C MET A 17 0.59 7.47 6.51
N ILE A 18 1.74 7.95 6.97
CA ILE A 18 1.83 8.89 8.10
C ILE A 18 1.09 10.19 7.78
N LEU A 19 1.39 10.81 6.64
CA LEU A 19 0.77 12.07 6.25
C LEU A 19 -0.74 11.92 6.00
N LEU A 20 -1.17 10.77 5.48
CA LEU A 20 -2.59 10.47 5.31
C LEU A 20 -3.31 10.35 6.67
N GLN A 21 -2.68 9.71 7.66
CA GLN A 21 -3.21 9.65 9.04
C GLN A 21 -3.27 11.04 9.70
N GLN A 22 -2.35 11.93 9.36
CA GLN A 22 -2.37 13.34 9.80
C GLN A 22 -3.43 14.20 9.08
N GLY A 23 -4.21 13.62 8.16
CA GLY A 23 -5.25 14.34 7.41
C GLY A 23 -4.73 15.16 6.23
N CYS A 24 -3.49 14.94 5.78
CA CYS A 24 -2.95 15.63 4.61
C CYS A 24 -3.64 15.15 3.33
N SER A 25 -3.96 16.08 2.44
CA SER A 25 -4.48 15.74 1.11
C SER A 25 -3.42 15.09 0.23
N ALA A 26 -3.83 14.25 -0.72
CA ALA A 26 -2.93 13.61 -1.68
C ALA A 26 -2.04 14.62 -2.44
N ARG A 27 -2.53 15.84 -2.70
CA ARG A 27 -1.75 16.93 -3.33
C ARG A 27 -0.71 17.54 -2.39
N GLY A 28 -0.96 17.58 -1.09
CA GLY A 28 0.02 17.97 -0.08
C GLY A 28 1.15 16.95 -0.02
N ILE A 29 0.79 15.68 0.10
CA ILE A 29 1.73 14.55 0.15
C ILE A 29 2.60 14.48 -1.12
N ALA A 30 1.99 14.66 -2.30
CA ALA A 30 2.70 14.71 -3.57
C ALA A 30 3.78 15.81 -3.63
N ARG A 31 3.49 16.99 -3.09
CA ARG A 31 4.46 18.09 -2.99
C ARG A 31 5.59 17.76 -2.02
N THR A 32 5.29 17.15 -0.88
CA THR A 32 6.31 16.74 0.10
C THR A 32 7.28 15.70 -0.49
N LEU A 33 6.76 14.72 -1.23
CA LEU A 33 7.56 13.64 -1.82
C LEU A 33 8.11 13.98 -3.22
N GLN A 34 7.82 15.17 -3.75
CA GLN A 34 8.17 15.57 -5.11
C GLN A 34 7.73 14.54 -6.17
N ARG A 35 6.56 13.91 -5.95
CA ARG A 35 5.97 12.90 -6.85
C ARG A 35 4.71 13.44 -7.51
N SER A 36 4.30 12.81 -8.60
CA SER A 36 3.04 13.16 -9.24
C SER A 36 1.84 12.82 -8.32
N PRO A 37 0.81 13.68 -8.26
CA PRO A 37 -0.40 13.41 -7.49
C PRO A 37 -1.11 12.11 -7.90
N SER A 38 -1.01 11.72 -9.18
CA SER A 38 -1.56 10.48 -9.71
C SER A 38 -0.88 9.24 -9.12
N THR A 39 0.44 9.28 -8.93
CA THR A 39 1.20 8.19 -8.28
C THR A 39 0.80 8.04 -6.82
N ILE A 40 0.73 9.16 -6.08
CA ILE A 40 0.30 9.15 -4.69
C ILE A 40 -1.13 8.63 -4.54
N THR A 41 -2.05 9.08 -5.41
CA THR A 41 -3.45 8.63 -5.37
C THR A 41 -3.58 7.13 -5.65
N ARG A 42 -2.80 6.61 -6.61
CA ARG A 42 -2.74 5.15 -6.87
C ARG A 42 -2.20 4.39 -5.68
N GLU A 43 -1.19 4.92 -4.99
CA GLU A 43 -0.63 4.28 -3.80
C GLU A 43 -1.60 4.31 -2.61
N ILE A 44 -2.28 5.44 -2.38
CA ILE A 44 -3.32 5.56 -1.35
C ILE A 44 -4.44 4.55 -1.64
N ARG A 45 -4.91 4.49 -2.89
CA ARG A 45 -5.86 3.44 -3.31
C ARG A 45 -5.29 2.08 -2.97
N ARG A 46 -4.06 1.75 -3.40
CA ARG A 46 -3.39 0.47 -3.12
C ARG A 46 -3.34 0.13 -1.63
N ALA A 47 -3.09 1.10 -0.77
CA ALA A 47 -3.07 0.93 0.68
C ALA A 47 -4.48 0.67 1.27
N LEU A 48 -5.54 1.18 0.64
CA LEU A 48 -6.94 0.95 1.03
C LEU A 48 -7.50 -0.39 0.51
N GLN A 49 -7.14 -0.80 -0.72
CA GLN A 49 -7.52 -2.12 -1.30
C GLN A 49 -6.68 -3.27 -0.76
N TRP A 50 -5.55 -3.00 -0.08
CA TRP A 50 -4.91 -3.99 0.76
C TRP A 50 -5.63 -3.96 2.10
N PRO A 51 -6.55 -4.91 2.41
CA PRO A 51 -7.08 -5.01 3.75
C PRO A 51 -5.85 -5.15 4.65
N GLN A 52 -5.71 -4.23 5.59
CA GLN A 52 -4.58 -4.18 6.50
C GLN A 52 -4.36 -5.60 7.04
N ARG A 53 -3.34 -6.30 6.53
CA ARG A 53 -2.91 -7.64 6.96
C ARG A 53 -2.26 -7.59 8.35
N THR A 54 -2.70 -6.60 9.14
CA THR A 54 -2.21 -6.10 10.42
C THR A 54 -3.38 -5.87 11.37
N ALA A 55 -4.52 -6.55 11.18
CA ALA A 55 -5.02 -7.24 12.37
C ALA A 55 -3.94 -8.28 12.67
N PHE A 56 -3.11 -8.01 13.67
CA PHE A 56 -2.18 -8.99 14.23
C PHE A 56 -2.93 -10.31 14.38
N VAL A 57 -2.67 -11.24 13.46
CA VAL A 57 -3.01 -12.64 13.62
C VAL A 57 -1.88 -13.20 14.47
N PRO A 58 -2.11 -13.51 15.76
CA PRO A 58 -1.12 -14.28 16.50
C PRO A 58 -0.85 -15.56 15.72
N ALA A 59 0.42 -15.97 15.66
CA ALA A 59 0.86 -17.21 15.03
C ALA A 59 -0.04 -18.37 15.52
N GLY A 60 -1.05 -18.72 14.72
CA GLY A 60 -2.14 -19.59 15.18
C GLY A 60 -3.42 -19.56 14.33
N SER A 61 -3.82 -18.44 13.71
CA SER A 61 -5.03 -18.45 12.86
C SER A 61 -4.72 -18.81 11.40
N ARG A 62 -4.90 -20.09 11.10
CA ARG A 62 -4.92 -20.71 9.77
C ARG A 62 -5.93 -20.02 8.85
N THR A 63 -5.47 -19.52 7.71
CA THR A 63 -6.28 -19.51 6.48
C THR A 63 -5.42 -19.91 5.27
N TYR A 64 -4.96 -21.16 5.29
CA TYR A 64 -4.68 -21.96 4.10
C TYR A 64 -5.35 -23.31 4.34
N ASP A 65 -6.45 -23.57 3.64
CA ASP A 65 -7.13 -24.85 3.70
C ASP A 65 -6.58 -25.75 2.58
N ALA A 66 -5.58 -26.57 2.93
CA ALA A 66 -4.91 -27.48 2.01
C ALA A 66 -5.83 -28.58 1.46
N LEU A 67 -6.97 -28.84 2.12
CA LEU A 67 -7.89 -29.92 1.73
C LEU A 67 -8.73 -29.57 0.49
N ALA A 68 -8.93 -28.27 0.21
CA ALA A 68 -9.65 -27.82 -0.99
C ALA A 68 -8.81 -27.91 -2.28
N ALA A 69 -7.48 -28.02 -2.17
CA ALA A 69 -6.59 -28.00 -3.33
C ALA A 69 -6.35 -29.38 -3.99
N GLY A 70 -6.83 -30.47 -3.36
CA GLY A 70 -6.53 -31.85 -3.79
C GLY A 70 -7.70 -32.67 -4.33
N ALA A 71 -8.94 -32.17 -4.31
CA ALA A 71 -10.08 -32.91 -4.84
C ALA A 71 -10.31 -32.56 -6.31
N ARG A 72 -9.91 -33.47 -7.20
CA ARG A 72 -10.22 -33.49 -8.63
C ARG A 72 -10.95 -34.78 -8.95
#